data_AF-A0A559QQ31-F1
#
_entry.id   AF-A0A559QQ31-F1
#
_cell.length_a   1.000
_cell.length_b   1.000
_cell.length_c   1.000
_cell.angle_alpha   90.00
_cell.angle_beta   90.00
_cell.angle_gamma   90.00
#
_symmetry.space_group_name_H-M   'P 1'
#
loop_
_entity.id
_entity.type
_entity.pdbx_description
1 polymer ?
#
loop_
_entity_poly.entity_id
_entity_poly.type
_entity_poly.pdbx_seq_one_letter_code
_entity_poly.pdbx_strand_id
1 'polypeptide(L)'
;MNRFKAAAIHLCCSFLIALGAALLVFLVWYPGALSYVSGVGEIFIMLVSIDVVLGPFITLIIFNTKKKELKRDLISVVVFQAAALFYGMHTVFVARPVFIVYNSERFDVVYASDLSQDDLSSIKKPGFDTLPLWGPKYVAAPLPEDSKLVEQIILGAVTQGADIQFRPEFYVAYAQESDVASANALPLKNLIERNEKKAQQAERLISRYENKLEAVGYLPLIGKVADGIVIINKKTGDVIEDASLSP
;
A
#
# COMPACT_ATOMS: atom_id res chain seq x y z
N MET A 1 -39.57 7.12 17.31
CA MET A 1 -38.25 7.55 16.79
C MET A 1 -38.48 8.60 15.71
N ASN A 2 -37.79 9.75 15.77
CA ASN A 2 -37.89 10.79 14.74
C ASN A 2 -36.78 10.62 13.68
N ARG A 3 -36.89 11.32 12.54
CA ARG A 3 -35.96 11.23 11.41
C ARG A 3 -34.51 11.58 11.78
N PHE A 4 -34.32 12.56 12.66
CA PHE A 4 -32.99 12.97 13.12
C PHE A 4 -32.29 11.88 13.92
N LYS A 5 -33.01 11.24 14.85
CA LYS A 5 -32.49 10.12 15.64
C LYS A 5 -32.16 8.91 14.74
N ALA A 6 -33.00 8.61 13.75
CA ALA A 6 -32.73 7.53 12.80
C ALA A 6 -31.50 7.81 11.94
N ALA A 7 -31.38 9.03 11.39
CA ALA A 7 -30.22 9.43 10.61
C ALA A 7 -28.93 9.47 11.45
N ALA A 8 -28.99 9.91 12.70
CA ALA A 8 -27.84 9.92 13.61
C ALA A 8 -27.35 8.51 13.96
N ILE A 9 -28.27 7.57 14.20
CA ILE A 9 -27.92 6.15 14.40
C ILE A 9 -27.26 5.60 13.14
N HIS A 10 -27.84 5.85 11.96
CA HIS A 10 -27.25 5.41 10.70
C HIS A 10 -25.85 5.99 10.50
N LEU A 11 -25.67 7.30 10.68
CA LEU A 11 -24.36 7.96 10.60
C LEU A 11 -23.33 7.32 11.53
N CYS A 12 -23.70 7.04 12.78
CA CYS A 12 -22.81 6.38 13.73
C CYS A 12 -22.41 4.98 13.25
N CYS A 13 -23.37 4.18 12.76
CA CYS A 13 -23.07 2.87 12.19
C CYS A 13 -22.17 2.95 10.95
N SER A 14 -22.48 3.83 9.99
CA SER A 14 -21.65 4.05 8.79
C SER A 14 -20.24 4.50 9.15
N PHE A 15 -20.09 5.37 10.15
CA PHE A 15 -18.79 5.81 10.64
C PHE A 15 -17.98 4.67 11.26
N LEU A 16 -18.59 3.82 12.09
CA LEU A 16 -17.90 2.67 12.68
C LEU A 16 -17.44 1.67 11.62
N ILE A 17 -18.27 1.42 10.61
CA ILE A 17 -17.90 0.55 9.47
C ILE A 17 -16.75 1.17 8.68
N ALA A 18 -16.83 2.46 8.37
CA ALA A 18 -15.77 3.20 7.67
C ALA A 18 -14.45 3.20 8.45
N LEU A 19 -14.50 3.35 9.77
CA LEU A 19 -13.33 3.26 10.63
C LEU A 19 -12.70 1.87 10.58
N GLY A 20 -13.51 0.80 10.66
CA GLY A 20 -13.03 -0.58 10.50
C GLY A 20 -12.37 -0.82 9.14
N ALA A 21 -12.99 -0.32 8.06
CA ALA A 21 -12.40 -0.37 6.72
C ALA A 21 -11.08 0.41 6.64
N ALA A 22 -11.00 1.60 7.24
CA ALA A 22 -9.80 2.43 7.24
C ALA A 22 -8.65 1.75 7.97
N LEU A 23 -8.91 1.15 9.14
CA LEU A 23 -7.93 0.39 9.89
C LEU A 23 -7.41 -0.80 9.07
N LEU A 24 -8.29 -1.54 8.40
CA LEU A 24 -7.88 -2.65 7.53
C LEU A 24 -7.02 -2.16 6.37
N VAL A 25 -7.45 -1.13 5.65
CA VAL A 25 -6.74 -0.63 4.47
C VAL A 25 -5.38 -0.05 4.85
N PHE A 26 -5.31 0.85 5.84
CA PHE A 26 -4.09 1.62 6.13
C PHE A 26 -3.14 0.95 7.12
N LEU A 27 -3.59 -0.04 7.91
CA LEU A 27 -2.69 -0.77 8.81
C LEU A 27 -2.29 -2.14 8.29
N VAL A 28 -3.09 -2.75 7.41
CA VAL A 28 -2.83 -4.10 6.91
C VAL A 28 -2.43 -4.08 5.44
N TRP A 29 -3.25 -3.52 4.55
CA TRP A 29 -3.00 -3.63 3.10
C TRP A 29 -2.02 -2.60 2.55
N TYR A 30 -2.06 -1.37 3.07
CA TYR A 30 -1.21 -0.25 2.64
C TYR A 30 -0.55 0.44 3.84
N PRO A 31 0.22 -0.29 4.67
CA PRO A 31 0.91 0.29 5.81
C PRO A 31 1.90 1.39 5.41
N GLY A 32 2.05 2.40 6.27
CA GLY A 32 3.06 3.44 6.11
C GLY A 32 2.93 4.24 4.82
N ALA A 33 4.06 4.48 4.18
CA ALA A 33 4.23 5.16 2.90
C ALA A 33 3.63 4.39 1.72
N LEU A 34 3.27 3.11 1.87
CA LEU A 34 2.63 2.35 0.79
C LEU A 34 1.30 2.96 0.36
N SER A 35 0.56 3.56 1.30
CA SER A 35 -0.66 4.30 0.98
C SER A 35 -0.42 5.50 0.08
N TYR A 36 0.72 6.17 0.24
CA TYR A 36 1.14 7.35 -0.52
C TYR A 36 1.70 6.96 -1.90
N VAL A 37 2.68 6.06 -1.96
CA VAL A 37 3.32 5.63 -3.22
C VAL A 37 2.35 4.90 -4.16
N SER A 38 1.27 4.33 -3.60
CA SER A 38 0.19 3.69 -4.36
C SER A 38 -0.99 4.61 -4.68
N GLY A 39 -1.10 5.78 -4.05
CA GLY A 39 -2.22 6.72 -4.25
C GLY A 39 -3.59 6.24 -3.74
N VAL A 40 -3.65 5.18 -2.91
CA VAL A 40 -4.93 4.60 -2.46
C VAL A 40 -5.73 5.55 -1.56
N GLY A 41 -5.05 6.48 -0.88
CA GLY A 41 -5.65 7.37 0.11
C GLY A 41 -6.79 8.22 -0.44
N GLU A 42 -6.60 8.84 -1.60
CA GLU A 42 -7.63 9.71 -2.22
C GLU A 42 -8.87 8.92 -2.63
N ILE A 43 -8.66 7.74 -3.22
CA ILE A 43 -9.73 6.82 -3.63
C ILE A 43 -10.52 6.34 -2.40
N PHE A 44 -9.82 5.99 -1.33
CA PHE A 44 -10.44 5.52 -0.09
C PHE A 44 -11.27 6.62 0.59
N ILE A 45 -10.74 7.85 0.67
CA ILE A 45 -11.48 8.99 1.25
C ILE A 45 -12.76 9.27 0.45
N MET A 46 -12.70 9.21 -0.88
CA MET A 46 -13.87 9.39 -1.74
C MET A 46 -14.94 8.33 -1.44
N LEU A 47 -14.55 7.05 -1.42
CA LEU A 47 -15.42 5.92 -1.11
C LEU A 47 -16.11 6.08 0.24
N VAL A 48 -15.35 6.33 1.30
CA VAL A 48 -15.89 6.49 2.65
C VAL A 48 -16.79 7.71 2.78
N SER A 49 -16.45 8.82 2.12
CA SER A 49 -17.25 10.06 2.16
C SER A 49 -18.64 9.84 1.57
N ILE A 50 -18.73 9.09 0.47
CA ILE A 50 -20.00 8.70 -0.15
C ILE A 50 -20.87 7.93 0.86
N ASP A 51 -20.32 6.92 1.50
CA ASP A 51 -21.07 6.05 2.42
C ASP A 51 -21.47 6.76 3.72
N VAL A 52 -20.55 7.52 4.32
CA VAL A 52 -20.79 8.20 5.62
C VAL A 52 -21.73 9.40 5.45
N VAL A 53 -21.78 10.04 4.27
CA VAL A 53 -22.64 11.21 4.03
C VAL A 53 -23.97 10.83 3.38
N LEU A 54 -23.95 10.14 2.24
CA LEU A 54 -25.16 9.96 1.43
C LEU A 54 -26.19 9.04 2.10
N GLY A 55 -25.77 7.93 2.70
CA GLY A 55 -26.68 6.98 3.35
C GLY A 55 -27.51 7.60 4.48
N PRO A 56 -26.86 8.24 5.48
CA PRO A 56 -27.55 8.96 6.55
C PRO A 56 -28.39 10.15 6.04
N PHE A 57 -27.93 10.85 5.01
CA PHE A 57 -28.67 11.95 4.40
C PHE A 57 -29.95 11.48 3.70
N ILE A 58 -29.86 10.41 2.89
CA ILE A 58 -31.04 9.79 2.27
C ILE A 58 -31.99 9.30 3.36
N THR A 59 -31.46 8.65 4.41
CA THR A 59 -32.25 8.22 5.58
C THR A 59 -33.00 9.38 6.22
N LEU A 60 -32.34 10.51 6.44
CA LEU A 60 -32.97 11.71 7.01
C LEU A 60 -34.15 12.21 6.16
N ILE A 61 -34.01 12.18 4.83
CA ILE A 61 -35.03 12.64 3.87
C ILE A 61 -36.22 11.68 3.83
N ILE A 62 -35.96 10.38 3.70
CA ILE A 62 -37.03 9.40 3.44
C ILE A 62 -37.74 8.95 4.72
N PHE A 63 -37.12 9.13 5.89
CA PHE A 63 -37.64 8.61 7.16
C PHE A 63 -38.95 9.28 7.55
N ASN A 64 -40.05 8.56 7.35
CA ASN A 64 -41.38 8.95 7.77
C ASN A 64 -42.14 7.73 8.30
N THR A 65 -42.41 7.71 9.60
CA THR A 65 -43.08 6.60 10.30
C THR A 65 -44.50 6.32 9.80
N LYS A 66 -45.12 7.26 9.08
CA LYS A 66 -46.43 7.09 8.45
C LYS A 66 -46.37 6.31 7.13
N LYS A 67 -45.18 6.14 6.52
CA LYS A 67 -45.00 5.37 5.29
C LYS A 67 -44.96 3.86 5.61
N LYS A 68 -45.88 3.09 5.03
CA LYS A 68 -45.90 1.61 5.13
C LYS A 68 -44.62 0.97 4.57
N GLU A 69 -44.08 1.59 3.51
CA GLU A 69 -42.90 1.12 2.77
C GLU A 69 -41.57 1.52 3.43
N LEU A 70 -41.58 2.28 4.54
CA LEU A 70 -40.37 2.83 5.15
C LEU A 70 -39.30 1.76 5.41
N LYS A 71 -39.69 0.57 5.87
CA LYS A 71 -38.76 -0.52 6.13
C LYS A 71 -38.06 -0.98 4.85
N ARG A 72 -38.82 -1.16 3.77
CA ARG A 72 -38.28 -1.54 2.46
C ARG A 72 -37.33 -0.47 1.95
N ASP A 73 -37.73 0.80 2.02
CA ASP A 73 -36.90 1.92 1.55
C ASP A 73 -35.56 1.98 2.31
N LEU A 74 -35.58 1.84 3.64
CA LEU A 74 -34.36 1.81 4.46
C LEU A 74 -33.48 0.58 4.17
N ILE A 75 -34.08 -0.60 3.96
CA ILE A 75 -33.34 -1.80 3.56
C ILE A 75 -32.65 -1.56 2.22
N SER A 76 -33.33 -0.98 1.24
CA SER A 76 -32.73 -0.66 -0.05
C SER A 76 -31.52 0.26 0.11
N VAL A 77 -31.62 1.32 0.91
CA VAL A 77 -30.48 2.22 1.19
C VAL A 77 -29.30 1.44 1.78
N VAL A 78 -29.52 0.62 2.79
CA VAL A 78 -28.46 -0.15 3.44
C VAL A 78 -27.85 -1.19 2.48
N VAL A 79 -28.66 -1.84 1.63
CA VAL A 79 -28.17 -2.82 0.65
C VAL A 79 -27.30 -2.15 -0.41
N PHE A 80 -27.74 -1.02 -0.97
CA PHE A 80 -26.93 -0.29 -1.96
C PHE A 80 -25.63 0.25 -1.35
N GLN A 81 -25.67 0.75 -0.12
CA GLN A 81 -24.48 1.21 0.60
C GLN A 81 -23.52 0.05 0.89
N ALA A 82 -24.02 -1.09 1.35
CA ALA A 82 -23.19 -2.27 1.58
C ALA A 82 -22.57 -2.81 0.29
N ALA A 83 -23.31 -2.79 -0.82
CA ALA A 83 -22.80 -3.20 -2.13
C ALA A 83 -21.71 -2.24 -2.64
N ALA A 84 -21.89 -0.92 -2.48
CA ALA A 84 -20.90 0.08 -2.86
C ALA A 84 -19.60 -0.06 -2.03
N LEU A 85 -19.73 -0.22 -0.71
CA LEU A 85 -18.60 -0.46 0.18
C LEU A 85 -17.86 -1.76 -0.19
N PHE A 86 -18.60 -2.85 -0.43
CA PHE A 86 -18.01 -4.13 -0.81
C PHE A 86 -17.24 -4.02 -2.13
N TYR A 87 -17.83 -3.38 -3.13
CA TYR A 87 -17.18 -3.15 -4.41
C TYR A 87 -15.89 -2.35 -4.24
N GLY A 88 -15.94 -1.23 -3.52
CA GLY A 88 -14.76 -0.40 -3.30
C GLY A 88 -13.67 -1.11 -2.49
N MET A 89 -14.04 -1.87 -1.45
CA MET A 89 -13.09 -2.69 -0.69
C MET A 89 -12.48 -3.80 -1.54
N HIS A 90 -13.26 -4.42 -2.43
CA HIS A 90 -12.76 -5.41 -3.38
C HIS A 90 -11.75 -4.78 -4.35
N THR A 91 -12.04 -3.61 -4.91
CA THR A 91 -11.12 -2.87 -5.79
C THR A 91 -9.81 -2.54 -5.07
N VAL A 92 -9.86 -2.07 -3.83
CA VAL A 92 -8.67 -1.83 -3.00
C VAL A 92 -7.90 -3.14 -2.73
N PHE A 93 -8.61 -4.24 -2.46
CA PHE A 93 -7.98 -5.53 -2.17
C PHE A 93 -7.23 -6.13 -3.36
N VAL A 94 -7.79 -6.07 -4.58
CA VAL A 94 -7.14 -6.60 -5.78
C VAL A 94 -5.97 -5.75 -6.26
N ALA A 95 -5.94 -4.47 -5.88
CA ALA A 95 -4.86 -3.53 -6.20
C ALA A 95 -3.87 -3.34 -5.04
N ARG A 96 -3.88 -4.23 -4.04
CA ARG A 96 -3.03 -4.09 -2.84
C ARG A 96 -1.56 -4.41 -3.12
N PRO A 97 -0.61 -3.73 -2.46
CA PRO A 97 0.78 -4.18 -2.35
C PRO A 97 0.85 -5.59 -1.79
N VAL A 98 1.66 -6.43 -2.42
CA VAL A 98 1.88 -7.83 -1.98
C VAL A 98 3.34 -8.09 -1.68
N PHE A 99 4.25 -7.49 -2.45
CA PHE A 99 5.68 -7.60 -2.23
C PHE A 99 6.35 -6.24 -2.34
N ILE A 100 7.39 -6.03 -1.54
CA ILE A 100 8.32 -4.91 -1.65
C ILE A 100 9.66 -5.53 -2.01
N VAL A 101 10.01 -5.45 -3.29
CA VAL A 101 11.09 -6.22 -3.91
C VAL A 101 12.36 -5.39 -3.98
N TYR A 102 13.42 -5.84 -3.33
CA TYR A 102 14.74 -5.26 -3.49
C TYR A 102 15.41 -5.80 -4.77
N ASN A 103 15.79 -4.93 -5.70
CA ASN A 103 16.43 -5.29 -6.98
C ASN A 103 17.91 -4.90 -7.06
N SER A 104 18.63 -4.95 -5.94
CA SER A 104 20.04 -4.54 -5.78
C SER A 104 20.30 -3.03 -5.71
N GLU A 105 19.37 -2.17 -6.09
CA GLU A 105 19.57 -0.70 -6.00
C GLU A 105 18.46 0.00 -5.21
N ARG A 106 17.23 -0.52 -5.29
CA ARG A 106 16.05 0.10 -4.70
C ARG A 106 15.00 -0.94 -4.34
N PHE A 107 13.96 -0.50 -3.66
CA PHE A 107 12.76 -1.29 -3.44
C PHE A 107 11.68 -0.90 -4.44
N ASP A 108 11.07 -1.88 -5.11
CA ASP A 108 9.93 -1.71 -5.99
C ASP A 108 8.69 -2.35 -5.36
N VAL A 109 7.57 -1.62 -5.33
CA VAL A 109 6.30 -2.13 -4.82
C VAL A 109 5.61 -2.93 -5.92
N VAL A 110 5.40 -4.22 -5.66
CA VAL A 110 4.66 -5.12 -6.55
C VAL A 110 3.25 -5.32 -6.00
N TYR A 111 2.26 -5.14 -6.86
CA TYR A 111 0.85 -5.21 -6.51
C TYR A 111 0.23 -6.55 -6.91
N ALA A 112 -0.84 -6.96 -6.22
CA ALA A 112 -1.54 -8.20 -6.54
C ALA A 112 -2.04 -8.24 -8.00
N SER A 113 -2.36 -7.08 -8.58
CA SER A 113 -2.77 -6.92 -9.97
C SER A 113 -1.66 -7.13 -10.99
N ASP A 114 -0.39 -7.10 -10.57
CA ASP A 114 0.76 -7.13 -11.47
C ASP A 114 1.29 -8.55 -11.69
N LEU A 115 0.83 -9.51 -10.89
CA LEU A 115 1.25 -10.90 -10.95
C LEU A 115 0.11 -11.76 -11.50
N SER A 116 0.37 -12.43 -12.62
CA SER A 116 -0.56 -13.40 -13.20
C SER A 116 -0.55 -14.72 -12.43
N GLN A 117 -1.56 -15.57 -12.66
CA GLN A 117 -1.54 -16.93 -12.11
C GLN A 117 -0.35 -17.75 -12.61
N ASP A 118 0.09 -17.50 -13.86
CA ASP A 118 1.24 -18.18 -14.45
C ASP A 118 2.53 -17.77 -13.73
N ASP A 119 2.69 -16.48 -13.41
CA ASP A 119 3.83 -15.96 -12.64
C ASP A 119 3.86 -16.54 -11.22
N LEU A 120 2.71 -16.75 -10.58
CA LEU A 120 2.65 -17.38 -9.26
C LEU A 120 2.95 -18.88 -9.32
N SER A 121 2.52 -19.55 -10.38
CA SER A 121 2.77 -20.99 -10.57
C SER A 121 4.23 -21.31 -10.89
N SER A 122 4.98 -20.34 -11.42
CA SER A 122 6.42 -20.49 -11.70
C SER A 122 7.27 -20.48 -10.42
N ILE A 123 6.70 -20.01 -9.31
CA ILE A 123 7.36 -19.94 -8.01
C ILE A 123 7.45 -21.33 -7.39
N LYS A 124 8.64 -21.93 -7.49
CA LYS A 124 8.91 -23.25 -6.89
C LYS A 124 9.35 -23.17 -5.42
N LYS A 125 9.52 -21.96 -4.88
CA LYS A 125 10.04 -21.72 -3.52
C LYS A 125 8.88 -21.57 -2.53
N PRO A 126 8.86 -22.36 -1.44
CA PRO A 126 7.79 -22.28 -0.44
C PRO A 126 7.75 -20.90 0.23
N GLY A 127 6.56 -20.33 0.39
CA GLY A 127 6.35 -19.04 1.07
C GLY A 127 6.20 -17.83 0.14
N PHE A 128 6.41 -18.03 -1.17
CA PHE A 128 6.19 -17.05 -2.24
C PHE A 128 5.10 -17.51 -3.22
N ASP A 129 4.65 -18.76 -3.13
CA ASP A 129 3.64 -19.43 -3.97
C ASP A 129 2.21 -18.89 -3.81
N THR A 130 2.00 -17.98 -2.85
CA THR A 130 0.71 -17.32 -2.62
C THR A 130 0.89 -15.84 -2.37
N LEU A 131 -0.08 -15.05 -2.83
CA LEU A 131 -0.14 -13.62 -2.57
C LEU A 131 -0.45 -13.36 -1.09
N PRO A 132 0.39 -12.59 -0.37
CA PRO A 132 0.10 -12.19 1.00
C PRO A 132 -1.27 -11.51 1.14
N LEU A 133 -2.05 -11.96 2.12
CA LEU A 133 -3.38 -11.41 2.43
C LEU A 133 -3.32 -10.35 3.55
N TRP A 134 -2.37 -10.49 4.46
CA TRP A 134 -2.24 -9.69 5.69
C TRP A 134 -1.10 -8.68 5.61
N GLY A 135 -1.00 -8.04 4.46
CA GLY A 135 0.00 -7.02 4.18
C GLY A 135 1.21 -7.52 3.37
N PRO A 136 2.00 -6.57 2.85
CA PRO A 136 3.08 -6.87 1.94
C PRO A 136 4.30 -7.48 2.65
N LYS A 137 5.08 -8.26 1.91
CA LYS A 137 6.34 -8.84 2.40
C LYS A 137 7.54 -8.21 1.72
N TYR A 138 8.59 -7.92 2.49
CA TYR A 138 9.89 -7.58 1.93
C TYR A 138 10.56 -8.83 1.37
N VAL A 139 11.00 -8.76 0.13
CA VAL A 139 11.68 -9.82 -0.60
C VAL A 139 12.82 -9.22 -1.41
N ALA A 140 13.71 -10.04 -1.94
CA ALA A 140 14.71 -9.59 -2.89
C ALA A 140 14.64 -10.40 -4.18
N ALA A 141 15.07 -9.78 -5.28
CA ALA A 141 15.17 -10.41 -6.59
C ALA A 141 16.56 -10.06 -7.17
N PRO A 142 17.61 -10.81 -6.78
CA PRO A 142 18.96 -10.59 -7.31
C PRO A 142 19.01 -10.93 -8.80
N LEU A 143 19.85 -10.19 -9.53
CA LEU A 143 20.11 -10.51 -10.93
C LEU A 143 20.72 -11.91 -11.06
N PRO A 144 20.27 -12.71 -12.03
CA PRO A 144 20.85 -14.03 -12.28
C PRO A 144 22.32 -13.92 -12.74
N GLU A 145 23.12 -14.94 -12.45
CA GLU A 145 24.52 -15.00 -12.89
C GLU A 145 24.68 -15.18 -14.41
N ASP A 146 23.68 -15.74 -15.08
CA ASP A 146 23.69 -15.96 -16.53
C ASP A 146 23.48 -14.63 -17.28
N SER A 147 24.52 -14.18 -17.98
CA SER A 147 24.51 -12.94 -18.75
C SER A 147 23.44 -12.91 -19.84
N LYS A 148 23.07 -14.05 -20.43
CA LYS A 148 21.98 -14.12 -21.41
C LYS A 148 20.62 -13.89 -20.76
N LEU A 149 20.45 -14.38 -19.54
CA LEU A 149 19.21 -14.20 -18.80
C LEU A 149 19.07 -12.74 -18.34
N VAL A 150 20.18 -12.12 -17.91
CA VAL A 150 20.22 -10.68 -17.62
C VAL A 150 19.85 -9.85 -18.85
N GLU A 151 20.42 -10.15 -20.02
CA GLU A 151 20.09 -9.46 -21.27
C GLU A 151 18.59 -9.58 -21.62
N GLN A 152 18.01 -10.76 -21.43
CA GLN A 152 16.57 -10.99 -21.65
C GLN A 152 15.71 -10.20 -20.67
N ILE A 153 16.10 -10.10 -19.41
CA ILE A 153 15.39 -9.30 -18.40
C ILE A 153 15.44 -7.82 -18.79
N ILE A 154 16.61 -7.29 -19.12
CA ILE A 154 16.77 -5.89 -19.53
C ILE A 154 15.95 -5.59 -20.79
N LEU A 155 16.00 -6.46 -21.80
CA LEU A 155 15.21 -6.29 -23.02
C LEU A 155 13.70 -6.36 -22.73
N GLY A 156 13.28 -7.27 -21.84
CA GLY A 156 11.90 -7.40 -21.38
C GLY A 156 11.41 -6.16 -20.61
N ALA A 157 12.25 -5.59 -19.76
CA ALA A 157 11.96 -4.34 -19.04
C ALA A 157 11.71 -3.18 -20.01
N VAL A 158 12.53 -3.05 -21.05
CA VAL A 158 12.41 -1.99 -22.06
C VAL A 158 11.18 -2.18 -22.96
N THR A 159 10.90 -3.41 -23.37
CA THR A 159 9.87 -3.69 -24.39
C THR A 159 8.47 -3.92 -23.81
N GLN A 160 8.38 -4.50 -22.61
CA GLN A 160 7.14 -4.95 -21.99
C GLN A 160 6.92 -4.33 -20.60
N GLY A 161 7.87 -3.56 -20.07
CA GLY A 161 7.83 -3.06 -18.69
C GLY A 161 8.04 -4.14 -17.63
N ALA A 162 8.35 -5.37 -18.05
CA ALA A 162 8.48 -6.53 -17.17
C ALA A 162 9.93 -6.71 -16.72
N ASP A 163 10.35 -5.87 -15.78
CA ASP A 163 11.65 -5.91 -15.11
C ASP A 163 11.66 -6.99 -13.99
N ILE A 164 12.82 -7.20 -13.35
CA ILE A 164 13.08 -8.32 -12.43
C ILE A 164 12.12 -8.39 -11.23
N GLN A 165 11.58 -7.25 -10.78
CA GLN A 165 10.59 -7.22 -9.71
C GLN A 165 9.28 -7.92 -10.11
N PHE A 166 8.95 -8.04 -11.39
CA PHE A 166 7.78 -8.76 -11.88
C PHE A 166 8.09 -10.20 -12.28
N ARG A 167 9.22 -10.75 -11.81
CA ARG A 167 9.68 -12.12 -12.07
C ARG A 167 9.82 -12.90 -10.76
N PRO A 168 8.70 -13.36 -10.16
CA PRO A 168 8.71 -14.04 -8.86
C PRO A 168 9.58 -15.30 -8.79
N GLU A 169 9.92 -15.91 -9.93
CA GLU A 169 10.87 -17.02 -10.00
C GLU A 169 12.26 -16.69 -9.43
N PHE A 170 12.66 -15.41 -9.48
CA PHE A 170 13.92 -14.92 -8.92
C PHE A 170 13.81 -14.51 -7.46
N TYR A 171 12.62 -14.52 -6.86
CA TYR A 171 12.46 -14.05 -5.48
C TYR A 171 13.22 -14.93 -4.50
N VAL A 172 13.87 -14.27 -3.56
CA VAL A 172 14.54 -14.85 -2.39
C VAL A 172 14.14 -14.08 -1.13
N ALA A 173 14.43 -14.65 0.03
CA ALA A 173 14.23 -13.93 1.28
C ALA A 173 15.12 -12.68 1.31
N TYR A 174 14.56 -11.53 1.72
CA TYR A 174 15.30 -10.26 1.76
C TYR A 174 16.62 -10.36 2.55
N ALA A 175 16.65 -11.16 3.62
CA ALA A 175 17.83 -11.40 4.43
C ALA A 175 19.04 -11.98 3.66
N GLN A 176 18.85 -12.52 2.46
CA GLN A 176 19.96 -12.99 1.61
C GLN A 176 20.68 -11.83 0.91
N GLU A 177 19.99 -10.70 0.72
CA GLU A 177 20.48 -9.52 0.00
C GLU A 177 20.59 -8.28 0.91
N SER A 178 20.44 -8.45 2.23
CA SER A 178 20.50 -7.34 3.19
C SER A 178 21.89 -6.69 3.23
N ASP A 179 22.96 -7.46 3.05
CA ASP A 179 24.33 -6.93 2.99
C ASP A 179 24.53 -6.03 1.75
N VAL A 180 23.94 -6.41 0.62
CA VAL A 180 23.95 -5.59 -0.62
C VAL A 180 23.14 -4.31 -0.41
N ALA A 181 21.97 -4.42 0.21
CA ALA A 181 21.15 -3.27 0.58
C ALA A 181 21.90 -2.29 1.50
N SER A 182 22.60 -2.82 2.51
CA SER A 182 23.46 -2.04 3.41
C SER A 182 24.56 -1.28 2.64
N ALA A 183 25.23 -1.95 1.69
CA ALA A 183 26.31 -1.35 0.90
C ALA A 183 25.81 -0.20 0.00
N ASN A 184 24.58 -0.33 -0.52
CA ASN A 184 23.97 0.65 -1.42
C ASN A 184 23.17 1.76 -0.70
N ALA A 185 23.11 1.72 0.63
CA ALA A 185 22.33 2.67 1.43
C ALA A 185 22.83 4.11 1.29
N LEU A 186 21.94 5.01 0.88
CA LEU A 186 22.22 6.43 0.72
C LEU A 186 22.22 7.15 2.08
N PRO A 187 23.09 8.17 2.27
CA PRO A 187 23.13 8.93 3.51
C PRO A 187 21.94 9.88 3.64
N LEU A 188 21.37 10.01 4.85
CA LEU A 188 20.21 10.88 5.11
C LEU A 188 20.49 12.38 4.94
N LYS A 189 21.77 12.80 4.83
CA LYS A 189 22.21 14.20 4.86
C LYS A 189 21.52 15.09 3.82
N ASN A 190 21.23 14.56 2.63
CA ASN A 190 20.67 15.33 1.52
C ASN A 190 19.14 15.22 1.43
N LEU A 191 18.49 14.53 2.36
CA LEU A 191 17.07 14.22 2.26
C LEU A 191 16.19 15.48 2.43
N ILE A 192 16.63 16.45 3.23
CA ILE A 192 15.93 17.74 3.42
C ILE A 192 15.91 18.54 2.11
N GLU A 193 17.07 18.68 1.46
CA GLU A 193 17.22 19.41 0.19
C GLU A 193 16.38 18.76 -0.92
N ARG A 194 16.32 17.43 -0.97
CA ARG A 194 15.47 16.70 -1.93
C ARG A 194 13.97 16.84 -1.67
N ASN A 195 13.60 17.27 -0.45
CA ASN A 195 12.22 17.32 0.01
C ASN A 195 11.84 18.74 0.49
N GLU A 196 12.21 19.80 -0.24
CA GLU A 196 11.93 21.19 0.18
C GLU A 196 10.47 21.43 0.60
N LYS A 197 9.51 20.92 -0.19
CA LYS A 197 8.07 21.04 0.10
C LYS A 197 7.61 20.22 1.31
N LYS A 198 8.43 19.27 1.76
CA LYS A 198 8.21 18.37 2.91
C LYS A 198 9.35 18.50 3.93
N ALA A 199 10.04 19.64 3.99
CA ALA A 199 11.24 19.81 4.81
C ALA A 199 10.99 19.46 6.28
N GLN A 200 9.87 19.91 6.85
CA GLN A 200 9.49 19.59 8.23
C GLN A 200 9.30 18.09 8.46
N GLN A 201 8.81 17.34 7.46
CA GLN A 201 8.68 15.89 7.56
C GLN A 201 10.04 15.20 7.51
N ALA A 202 10.95 15.67 6.63
CA ALA A 202 12.32 15.17 6.56
C ALA A 202 13.10 15.45 7.86
N GLU A 203 12.99 16.65 8.43
CA GLU A 203 13.59 17.01 9.72
C GLU A 203 13.07 16.14 10.87
N ARG A 204 11.75 15.91 10.93
CA ARG A 204 11.15 15.01 11.93
C ARG A 204 11.60 13.56 11.77
N LEU A 205 11.96 13.13 10.56
CA LEU A 205 12.51 11.80 10.33
C LEU A 205 13.97 11.75 10.80
N ILE A 206 14.80 12.70 10.34
CA ILE A 206 16.23 12.78 10.66
C ILE A 206 16.46 12.91 12.17
N SER A 207 15.64 13.70 12.87
CA SER A 207 15.74 13.87 14.33
C SER A 207 15.53 12.59 15.13
N ARG A 208 14.76 11.60 14.61
CA ARG A 208 14.65 10.27 15.25
C ARG A 208 15.96 9.49 15.22
N TYR A 209 16.87 9.85 14.31
CA TYR A 209 18.13 9.16 14.06
C TYR A 209 19.36 10.03 14.34
N GLU A 210 19.23 11.22 14.95
CA GLU A 210 20.34 12.16 15.19
C GLU A 210 21.58 11.51 15.79
N ASN A 211 21.42 10.62 16.77
CA ASN A 211 22.53 9.91 17.43
C ASN A 211 23.07 8.69 16.66
N LYS A 212 22.51 8.39 15.49
CA LYS A 212 22.76 7.18 14.69
C LYS A 212 22.82 7.45 13.18
N LEU A 213 23.04 8.69 12.75
CA LEU A 213 23.03 9.06 11.33
C LEU A 213 24.02 8.27 10.47
N GLU A 214 25.17 7.88 11.03
CA GLU A 214 26.14 7.02 10.33
C GLU A 214 25.73 5.54 10.30
N ALA A 215 24.83 5.12 11.19
CA ALA A 215 24.35 3.75 11.31
C ALA A 215 23.05 3.48 10.53
N VAL A 216 22.42 4.52 9.98
CA VAL A 216 21.22 4.40 9.15
C VAL A 216 21.44 5.01 7.77
N GLY A 217 20.78 4.43 6.78
CA GLY A 217 20.75 4.92 5.42
C GLY A 217 19.35 4.78 4.86
N TYR A 218 19.15 5.25 3.64
CA TYR A 218 17.89 5.03 2.94
C TYR A 218 18.12 4.45 1.56
N LEU A 219 17.12 3.73 1.07
CA LEU A 219 17.03 3.27 -0.32
C LEU A 219 15.72 3.80 -0.94
N PRO A 220 15.68 4.07 -2.25
CA PRO A 220 14.45 4.46 -2.92
C PRO A 220 13.35 3.39 -2.79
N LEU A 221 12.10 3.84 -2.65
CA LEU A 221 10.90 2.99 -2.71
C LEU A 221 10.05 3.45 -3.88
N ILE A 222 9.94 2.65 -4.93
CA ILE A 222 9.23 2.99 -6.15
C ILE A 222 7.82 2.39 -6.10
N GLY A 223 6.81 3.25 -6.20
CA GLY A 223 5.41 2.84 -6.34
C GLY A 223 4.80 3.32 -7.65
N LYS A 224 3.51 3.01 -7.85
CA LYS A 224 2.79 3.35 -9.09
C LYS A 224 2.53 4.85 -9.29
N VAL A 225 2.34 5.59 -8.20
CA VAL A 225 1.87 6.98 -8.24
C VAL A 225 2.95 7.97 -7.79
N ALA A 226 3.78 7.56 -6.85
CA ALA A 226 4.87 8.38 -6.32
C ALA A 226 5.99 7.51 -5.77
N ASP A 227 7.15 8.14 -5.55
CA ASP A 227 8.29 7.51 -4.91
C ASP A 227 8.35 7.86 -3.42
N GLY A 228 8.87 6.94 -2.64
CA GLY A 228 9.17 7.05 -1.22
C GLY A 228 10.62 6.65 -0.94
N ILE A 229 10.89 6.43 0.34
CA ILE A 229 12.15 5.84 0.81
C ILE A 229 11.89 4.71 1.80
N VAL A 230 12.84 3.78 1.88
CA VAL A 230 12.96 2.79 2.97
C VAL A 230 14.20 3.12 3.77
N ILE A 231 14.05 3.33 5.08
CA ILE A 231 15.16 3.48 6.02
C ILE A 231 15.67 2.10 6.41
N ILE A 232 16.98 1.92 6.31
CA ILE A 232 17.66 0.66 6.65
C ILE A 232 18.80 0.88 7.63
N ASN A 233 19.11 -0.16 8.39
CA ASN A 233 20.31 -0.21 9.23
C ASN A 233 21.53 -0.49 8.34
N LYS A 234 22.52 0.41 8.31
CA LYS A 234 23.71 0.24 7.45
C LYS A 234 24.64 -0.88 7.91
N LYS A 235 24.50 -1.39 9.14
CA LYS A 235 25.33 -2.50 9.64
C LYS A 235 24.71 -3.87 9.32
N THR A 236 23.40 -3.99 9.42
CA THR A 236 22.71 -5.29 9.26
C THR A 236 21.93 -5.41 7.95
N GLY A 237 21.66 -4.29 7.29
CA GLY A 237 20.75 -4.23 6.15
C GLY A 237 19.28 -4.35 6.52
N ASP A 238 18.92 -4.41 7.81
CA ASP A 238 17.53 -4.57 8.21
C ASP A 238 16.70 -3.34 7.86
N VAL A 239 15.49 -3.59 7.33
CA VAL A 239 14.48 -2.56 7.13
C VAL A 239 13.96 -2.07 8.49
N ILE A 240 13.96 -0.75 8.69
CA ILE A 240 13.52 -0.10 9.92
C ILE A 240 12.10 0.47 9.74
N GLU A 241 11.92 1.34 8.75
CA GLU A 241 10.64 1.97 8.42
C GLU A 241 10.67 2.50 7.00
N ASP A 242 9.51 2.79 6.44
CA ASP A 242 9.34 3.48 5.16
C ASP A 242 8.73 4.88 5.37
N ALA A 243 9.01 5.80 4.45
CA ALA A 243 8.55 7.18 4.55
C ALA A 243 8.15 7.77 3.18
N SER A 244 7.12 8.62 3.21
CA SER A 244 6.59 9.35 2.04
C SER A 244 7.45 10.57 1.66
N LEU A 245 8.76 10.37 1.58
CA LEU A 245 9.76 11.36 1.17
C LEU A 245 10.39 10.92 -0.15
N SER A 246 10.72 11.87 -1.01
CA SER A 246 11.38 11.59 -2.28
C SER A 246 12.84 11.16 -2.05
N PRO A 247 13.30 10.10 -2.76
CA PRO A 247 14.65 9.58 -2.65
C PRO A 247 15.72 10.51 -3.22
#